data_AF-A0A0T9P5U5-F1
#
_entry.id   AF-A0A0T9P5U5-F1
#
_cell.length_a   1.000
_cell.length_b   1.000
_cell.length_c   1.000
_cell.angle_alpha   90.00
_cell.angle_beta   90.00
_cell.angle_gamma   90.00
#
_symmetry.space_group_name_H-M   'P 1'
#
loop_
_entity.id
_entity.type
_entity.pdbx_description
1 polymer ?
#
loop_
_entity_poly.entity_id
_entity_poly.type
_entity_poly.pdbx_seq_one_letter_code
_entity_poly.pdbx_strand_id
1 'polypeptide(L)'
;MNDFSLMCRVLGSLFYRPPQDPLLEPLFTLISQGKLEQHWPLEQSELLARLQQDYQPEALAADYNALFVGDERSVSPYGSDYEDARPETEVRAFLQQRGMPLGEGPIDHFGSLLLAASWLEDQAAEDEMAAQIELFNDYLLPWCGRFLGKVEAHATSGFYRTLAQLSREALQAMWDELSEDTLRP
;
A
#
# COMPACT_ATOMS: atom_id res chain seq x y z
N MET A 1 15.62 6.35 5.80
CA MET A 1 14.55 5.69 5.06
C MET A 1 15.21 4.86 4.00
N ASN A 2 15.11 3.53 4.13
CA ASN A 2 15.56 2.60 3.11
C ASN A 2 14.51 2.47 2.01
N ASP A 3 14.82 1.66 1.00
CA ASP A 3 13.99 1.45 -0.18
C ASP A 3 12.65 0.77 0.16
N PHE A 4 12.65 -0.19 1.10
CA PHE A 4 11.44 -0.87 1.58
C PHE A 4 10.45 0.10 2.25
N SER A 5 10.91 0.90 3.21
CA SER A 5 10.09 1.91 3.90
C SER A 5 9.55 2.95 2.91
N LEU A 6 10.34 3.37 1.92
CA LEU A 6 9.91 4.31 0.89
C LEU A 6 8.75 3.75 0.05
N MET A 7 8.90 2.54 -0.51
CA MET A 7 7.86 1.90 -1.31
C MET A 7 6.57 1.75 -0.52
N CYS A 8 6.67 1.19 0.69
CA CYS A 8 5.55 1.02 1.61
C CYS A 8 4.85 2.36 1.92
N ARG A 9 5.61 3.43 2.16
CA ARG A 9 5.07 4.75 2.45
C ARG A 9 4.36 5.38 1.26
N VAL A 10 4.95 5.31 0.07
CA VAL A 10 4.35 5.87 -1.15
C VAL A 10 3.05 5.14 -1.48
N LEU A 11 3.08 3.81 -1.59
CA LEU A 11 1.89 3.01 -1.92
C LEU A 11 0.83 3.13 -0.83
N GLY A 12 1.23 2.98 0.44
CA GLY A 12 0.34 3.10 1.59
C GLY A 12 -0.38 4.44 1.61
N SER A 13 0.33 5.54 1.34
CA SER A 13 -0.25 6.89 1.32
C SER A 13 -1.26 7.09 0.18
N LEU A 14 -0.97 6.57 -1.02
CA LEU A 14 -1.85 6.72 -2.21
C LEU A 14 -3.16 5.94 -2.12
N PHE A 15 -3.19 4.84 -1.34
CA PHE A 15 -4.42 4.10 -1.07
C PHE A 15 -5.13 4.58 0.20
N TYR A 16 -4.40 5.05 1.22
CA TYR A 16 -4.98 5.39 2.52
C TYR A 16 -5.60 6.79 2.56
N ARG A 17 -4.98 7.78 1.92
CA ARG A 17 -5.39 9.18 2.02
C ARG A 17 -6.18 9.60 0.78
N PRO A 18 -7.24 10.42 0.93
CA PRO A 18 -7.91 11.01 -0.21
C PRO A 18 -6.92 11.89 -0.98
N PRO A 19 -7.00 11.95 -2.33
CA PRO A 19 -6.02 12.69 -3.14
C PRO A 19 -5.95 14.20 -2.86
N GLN A 20 -6.94 14.76 -2.16
CA GLN A 20 -6.98 16.18 -1.75
C GLN A 20 -6.34 16.42 -0.37
N ASP A 21 -5.91 15.38 0.34
CA ASP A 21 -5.19 15.53 1.60
C ASP A 21 -3.90 16.34 1.34
N PRO A 22 -3.70 17.51 2.01
CA PRO A 22 -2.50 18.32 1.83
C PRO A 22 -1.19 17.58 2.08
N LEU A 23 -1.22 16.49 2.87
CA LEU A 23 -0.05 15.66 3.12
C LEU A 23 0.43 14.90 1.86
N LEU A 24 -0.44 14.71 0.86
CA LEU A 24 -0.08 14.08 -0.41
C LEU A 24 0.41 15.08 -1.47
N GLU A 25 0.27 16.39 -1.26
CA GLU A 25 0.65 17.42 -2.24
C GLU A 25 2.11 17.27 -2.74
N PRO A 26 3.12 17.02 -1.88
CA PRO A 26 4.49 16.79 -2.36
C PRO A 26 4.62 15.54 -3.23
N LEU A 27 3.90 14.46 -2.89
CA LEU A 27 3.94 13.20 -3.64
C LEU A 27 3.30 13.35 -5.01
N PHE A 28 2.13 13.99 -5.10
CA PHE A 28 1.49 14.25 -6.39
C PHE A 28 2.27 15.26 -7.24
N THR A 29 2.96 16.22 -6.60
CA THR A 29 3.90 17.10 -7.30
C THR A 29 5.05 16.28 -7.91
N LEU A 30 5.60 15.32 -7.17
CA LEU A 30 6.66 14.44 -7.65
C LEU A 30 6.19 13.55 -8.81
N ILE A 31 4.99 12.94 -8.70
CA ILE A 31 4.39 12.10 -9.73
C ILE A 31 4.11 12.90 -11.01
N SER A 32 3.49 14.08 -10.89
CA SER A 32 3.17 14.92 -12.06
C SER A 32 4.40 15.38 -12.83
N GLN A 33 5.53 15.55 -12.15
CA GLN A 33 6.82 15.89 -12.74
C GLN A 33 7.58 14.67 -13.29
N GLY A 34 7.06 13.45 -13.14
CA GLY A 34 7.75 12.22 -13.53
C GLY A 34 8.99 11.93 -12.71
N LYS A 35 9.12 12.54 -11.52
CA LYS A 35 10.32 12.43 -10.68
C LYS A 35 10.27 11.27 -9.70
N LEU A 36 9.11 10.61 -9.56
CA LEU A 36 8.98 9.46 -8.66
C LEU A 36 9.98 8.35 -9.04
N GLU A 37 10.22 8.13 -10.33
CA GLU A 37 11.19 7.15 -10.85
C GLU A 37 12.59 7.32 -10.29
N GLN A 38 13.05 8.56 -10.06
CA GLN A 38 14.40 8.82 -9.52
C GLN A 38 14.58 8.35 -8.07
N HIS A 39 13.46 8.08 -7.39
CA HIS A 39 13.42 7.61 -6.02
C HIS A 39 12.87 6.19 -5.92
N TRP A 40 12.37 5.61 -7.01
CA TRP A 40 11.74 4.30 -6.98
C TRP A 40 12.81 3.21 -7.13
N PRO A 41 12.91 2.23 -6.21
CA PRO A 41 14.03 1.29 -6.19
C PRO A 41 13.88 0.12 -7.17
N LEU A 42 12.70 -0.05 -7.78
CA LEU A 42 12.40 -1.15 -8.69
C LEU A 42 12.40 -0.71 -10.15
N GLU A 43 12.75 -1.64 -11.04
CA GLU A 43 12.71 -1.46 -12.49
C GLU A 43 11.26 -1.49 -13.02
N GLN A 44 10.53 -0.39 -12.82
CA GLN A 44 9.11 -0.23 -13.17
C GLN A 44 8.83 1.04 -13.97
N SER A 45 9.82 1.52 -14.73
CA SER A 45 9.78 2.79 -15.48
C SER A 45 8.52 2.94 -16.35
N GLU A 46 8.08 1.88 -17.02
CA GLU A 46 6.88 1.94 -17.87
C GLU A 46 5.60 2.23 -17.07
N LEU A 47 5.46 1.61 -15.89
CA LEU A 47 4.30 1.84 -15.01
C LEU A 47 4.37 3.21 -14.35
N LEU A 48 5.56 3.67 -13.95
CA LEU A 48 5.74 5.01 -13.38
C LEU A 48 5.47 6.11 -14.41
N ALA A 49 5.92 5.94 -15.64
CA ALA A 49 5.61 6.85 -16.74
C ALA A 49 4.11 6.88 -17.06
N ARG A 50 3.45 5.71 -17.07
CA ARG A 50 1.99 5.63 -17.23
C ARG A 50 1.25 6.28 -16.06
N LEU A 51 1.71 6.08 -14.82
CA LEU A 51 1.11 6.68 -13.61
C LEU A 51 1.16 8.21 -13.69
N GLN A 52 2.29 8.77 -14.15
CA GLN A 52 2.41 10.19 -14.44
C GLN A 52 1.41 10.64 -15.51
N GLN A 53 1.33 9.93 -16.64
CA GLN A 53 0.43 10.29 -17.75
C GLN A 53 -1.04 10.25 -17.33
N ASP A 54 -1.41 9.30 -16.48
CA ASP A 54 -2.76 9.10 -15.96
C ASP A 54 -3.12 10.09 -14.84
N TYR A 55 -2.17 10.88 -14.33
CA TYR A 55 -2.41 11.83 -13.26
C TYR A 55 -3.28 13.00 -13.74
N GLN A 56 -4.55 12.97 -13.34
CA GLN A 56 -5.54 14.01 -13.56
C GLN A 56 -6.25 14.29 -12.23
N PRO A 57 -5.95 15.40 -11.51
CA PRO A 57 -6.36 15.60 -10.12
C PRO A 57 -7.88 15.42 -9.88
N GLU A 58 -8.71 15.99 -10.75
CA GLU A 58 -10.17 15.93 -10.64
C GLU A 58 -10.70 14.52 -10.90
N ALA A 59 -10.20 13.84 -11.93
CA ALA A 59 -10.59 12.47 -12.24
C ALA A 59 -10.12 11.49 -11.15
N LEU A 60 -8.90 11.69 -10.63
CA LEU A 60 -8.34 10.93 -9.53
C LEU A 60 -9.18 11.07 -8.25
N ALA A 61 -9.61 12.29 -7.94
CA ALA A 61 -10.48 12.58 -6.80
C ALA A 61 -11.81 11.84 -6.90
N ALA A 62 -12.46 11.93 -8.06
CA ALA A 62 -13.73 11.26 -8.32
C ALA A 62 -13.58 9.74 -8.23
N ASP A 63 -12.51 9.19 -8.81
CA ASP A 63 -12.24 7.76 -8.83
C ASP A 63 -11.93 7.22 -7.42
N TYR A 64 -11.14 7.93 -6.61
CA TYR A 64 -10.90 7.54 -5.21
C TYR A 64 -12.20 7.44 -4.41
N ASN A 65 -13.08 8.44 -4.54
CA ASN A 65 -14.35 8.44 -3.85
C ASN A 65 -15.24 7.26 -4.28
N ALA A 66 -15.36 7.02 -5.59
CA ALA A 66 -16.14 5.91 -6.12
C ALA A 66 -15.58 4.52 -5.74
N LEU A 67 -14.25 4.41 -5.66
CA LEU A 67 -13.59 3.16 -5.32
C LEU A 67 -13.69 2.84 -3.84
N PHE A 68 -13.42 3.79 -2.94
CA PHE A 68 -13.09 3.48 -1.54
C PHE A 68 -13.98 4.14 -0.49
N VAL A 69 -14.76 5.17 -0.85
CA VAL A 69 -15.46 6.03 0.13
C VAL A 69 -16.95 5.74 0.18
N GLY A 70 -17.48 5.64 1.41
CA GLY A 70 -18.90 5.45 1.67
C GLY A 70 -19.38 4.01 1.51
N ASP A 71 -20.67 3.79 1.80
CA ASP A 71 -21.28 2.46 1.78
C ASP A 71 -21.46 1.91 0.35
N GLU A 72 -21.52 2.79 -0.65
CA GLU A 72 -21.65 2.45 -2.07
C GLU A 72 -20.28 2.28 -2.77
N ARG A 73 -19.19 2.25 -2.01
CA ARG A 73 -17.83 2.04 -2.55
C ARG A 73 -17.77 0.79 -3.41
N SER A 74 -17.10 0.87 -4.55
CA SER A 74 -16.97 -0.26 -5.48
C SER A 74 -16.01 -1.34 -4.97
N VAL A 75 -15.04 -0.95 -4.14
CA VAL A 75 -14.01 -1.85 -3.61
C VAL A 75 -13.79 -1.55 -2.13
N SER A 76 -13.93 -2.56 -1.27
CA SER A 76 -13.52 -2.39 0.12
C SER A 76 -11.99 -2.39 0.23
N PRO A 77 -11.38 -1.39 0.89
CA PRO A 77 -9.96 -1.41 1.19
C PRO A 77 -9.61 -2.15 2.49
N TYR A 78 -10.56 -2.83 3.17
CA TYR A 78 -10.34 -3.49 4.45
C TYR A 78 -10.21 -5.00 4.29
N GLY A 79 -9.19 -5.60 4.91
CA GLY A 79 -8.94 -7.04 4.84
C GLY A 79 -10.13 -7.87 5.33
N SER A 80 -10.81 -7.44 6.39
CA SER A 80 -12.01 -8.07 6.97
C SER A 80 -13.16 -8.29 6.00
N ASP A 81 -13.19 -7.62 4.85
CA ASP A 81 -14.17 -7.83 3.78
C ASP A 81 -13.72 -8.91 2.75
N TYR A 82 -12.63 -9.62 3.02
CA TYR A 82 -12.06 -10.67 2.16
C TYR A 82 -11.88 -11.99 2.94
N GLU A 83 -12.32 -13.11 2.35
CA GLU A 83 -12.39 -14.42 3.02
C GLU A 83 -11.04 -14.99 3.48
N ASP A 84 -9.94 -14.61 2.82
CA ASP A 84 -8.59 -15.16 3.11
C ASP A 84 -7.84 -14.26 4.11
N ALA A 85 -8.42 -13.13 4.51
CA ALA A 85 -7.79 -12.25 5.48
C ALA A 85 -7.97 -12.77 6.90
N ARG A 86 -6.95 -12.55 7.75
CA ARG A 86 -7.07 -12.76 9.19
C ARG A 86 -8.02 -11.74 9.80
N PRO A 87 -8.65 -12.06 10.95
CA PRO A 87 -9.49 -11.10 11.66
C PRO A 87 -8.75 -9.80 12.01
N GLU A 88 -9.41 -8.65 11.86
CA GLU A 88 -8.84 -7.33 12.21
C GLU A 88 -8.31 -7.30 13.66
N THR A 89 -8.94 -8.02 14.58
CA THR A 89 -8.49 -8.12 15.97
C THR A 89 -7.11 -8.73 16.12
N GLU A 90 -6.72 -9.66 15.24
CA GLU A 90 -5.37 -10.26 15.24
C GLU A 90 -4.34 -9.26 14.71
N VAL A 91 -4.66 -8.56 13.62
CA VAL A 91 -3.81 -7.48 13.09
C VAL A 91 -3.57 -6.41 14.17
N ARG A 92 -4.61 -6.06 14.93
CA ARG A 92 -4.52 -5.05 16.00
C ARG A 92 -3.62 -5.53 17.12
N ALA A 93 -3.82 -6.77 17.58
CA ALA A 93 -2.99 -7.37 18.62
C ALA A 93 -1.52 -7.42 18.21
N PHE A 94 -1.25 -7.82 16.95
CA PHE A 94 0.09 -7.81 16.38
C PHE A 94 0.72 -6.40 16.42
N LEU A 95 0.06 -5.39 15.85
CA LEU A 95 0.61 -4.03 15.78
C LEU A 95 0.80 -3.41 17.19
N GLN A 96 -0.09 -3.71 18.14
CA GLN A 96 0.07 -3.30 19.54
C GLN A 96 1.28 -3.95 20.20
N GLN A 97 1.53 -5.24 19.96
CA GLN A 97 2.73 -5.93 20.46
C GLN A 97 4.01 -5.33 19.89
N ARG A 98 3.99 -4.85 18.64
CA ARG A 98 5.10 -4.13 18.02
C ARG A 98 5.25 -2.69 18.52
N GLY A 99 4.36 -2.21 19.40
CA GLY A 99 4.42 -0.87 19.97
C GLY A 99 3.91 0.24 19.06
N MET A 100 3.21 -0.08 17.98
CA MET A 100 2.67 0.91 17.05
C MET A 100 1.52 1.68 17.72
N PRO A 101 1.53 3.03 17.69
CA PRO A 101 0.42 3.82 18.20
C PRO A 101 -0.78 3.69 17.25
N LEU A 102 -1.81 2.95 17.69
CA LEU A 102 -3.02 2.73 16.91
C LEU A 102 -4.11 3.75 17.27
N GLY A 103 -4.84 4.19 16.26
CA GLY A 103 -6.05 5.00 16.43
C GLY A 103 -7.29 4.16 16.70
N GLU A 104 -8.41 4.87 16.86
CA GLU A 104 -9.75 4.30 16.87
C GLU A 104 -10.18 3.92 15.44
N GLY A 105 -10.96 2.85 15.30
CA GLY A 105 -11.44 2.35 14.00
C GLY A 105 -10.56 1.23 13.41
N PRO A 106 -10.96 0.62 12.27
CA PRO A 106 -10.31 -0.58 11.74
C PRO A 106 -8.88 -0.31 11.27
N ILE A 107 -7.98 -1.26 11.52
CA ILE A 107 -6.52 -1.13 11.23
C ILE A 107 -6.03 -2.08 10.12
N ASP A 108 -6.94 -2.86 9.56
CA ASP A 108 -6.73 -3.84 8.48
C ASP A 108 -6.93 -3.23 7.08
N HIS A 109 -6.94 -1.90 6.98
CA HIS A 109 -6.99 -1.19 5.72
C HIS A 109 -5.70 -1.42 4.91
N PHE A 110 -5.80 -1.75 3.63
CA PHE A 110 -4.68 -2.06 2.73
C PHE A 110 -3.54 -1.03 2.82
N GLY A 111 -3.87 0.24 2.61
CA GLY A 111 -2.90 1.33 2.74
C GLY A 111 -2.31 1.48 4.15
N SER A 112 -3.08 1.18 5.20
CA SER A 112 -2.60 1.26 6.58
C SER A 112 -1.63 0.13 6.91
N LEU A 113 -1.84 -1.08 6.38
CA LEU A 113 -0.88 -2.19 6.52
C LEU A 113 0.47 -1.86 5.88
N LEU A 114 0.47 -1.21 4.71
CA LEU A 114 1.71 -0.73 4.08
C LEU A 114 2.38 0.38 4.91
N LEU A 115 1.61 1.31 5.48
CA LEU A 115 2.17 2.32 6.39
C LEU A 115 2.71 1.69 7.68
N ALA A 116 2.08 0.61 8.18
CA ALA A 116 2.60 -0.16 9.30
C ALA A 116 3.92 -0.85 8.95
N ALA A 117 4.07 -1.41 7.74
CA ALA A 117 5.33 -1.98 7.27
C ALA A 117 6.46 -0.93 7.23
N SER A 118 6.18 0.27 6.70
CA SER A 118 7.13 1.40 6.74
C SER A 118 7.46 1.82 8.18
N TRP A 119 6.50 1.74 9.11
CA TRP A 119 6.74 2.08 10.51
C TRP A 119 7.61 1.04 11.22
N LEU A 120 7.37 -0.25 10.99
CA LEU A 120 8.18 -1.34 11.54
C LEU A 120 9.64 -1.19 11.11
N GLU A 121 9.86 -0.92 9.82
CA GLU A 121 11.19 -0.65 9.28
C GLU A 121 11.88 0.53 9.96
N ASP A 122 11.16 1.63 10.16
CA ASP A 122 11.73 2.82 10.78
C ASP A 122 12.04 2.65 12.28
N GLN A 123 11.48 1.63 12.96
CA GLN A 123 11.80 1.35 14.37
C GLN A 123 13.17 0.67 14.56
N ALA A 124 13.72 0.00 13.54
CA ALA A 124 15.01 -0.69 13.62
C ALA A 124 15.12 -1.68 14.81
N ALA A 125 14.03 -2.40 15.11
CA ALA A 125 14.01 -3.38 16.20
C ALA A 125 14.81 -4.64 15.83
N GLU A 126 15.36 -5.36 16.82
CA GLU A 126 16.17 -6.57 16.56
C GLU A 126 15.42 -7.65 15.77
N ASP A 127 14.10 -7.72 15.90
CA ASP A 127 13.22 -8.68 15.23
C ASP A 127 12.34 -8.05 14.14
N GLU A 128 12.73 -6.89 13.63
CA GLU A 128 12.01 -6.14 12.60
C GLU A 128 11.69 -6.97 11.35
N MET A 129 12.68 -7.66 10.79
CA MET A 129 12.51 -8.52 9.61
C MET A 129 11.43 -9.59 9.85
N ALA A 130 11.45 -10.22 11.04
CA ALA A 130 10.43 -11.20 11.40
C ALA A 130 9.03 -10.56 11.51
N ALA A 131 8.94 -9.33 12.02
CA ALA A 131 7.70 -8.58 12.07
C ALA A 131 7.16 -8.22 10.67
N GLN A 132 8.04 -7.79 9.76
CA GLN A 132 7.67 -7.47 8.38
C GLN A 132 7.19 -8.72 7.64
N ILE A 133 7.85 -9.85 7.84
CA ILE A 133 7.44 -11.14 7.26
C ILE A 133 6.06 -11.56 7.78
N GLU A 134 5.83 -11.50 9.09
CA GLU A 134 4.53 -11.78 9.69
C GLU A 134 3.46 -10.85 9.12
N LEU A 135 3.75 -9.55 9.01
CA LEU A 135 2.83 -8.55 8.46
C LEU A 135 2.46 -8.85 7.00
N PHE A 136 3.44 -9.18 6.17
CA PHE A 136 3.20 -9.49 4.76
C PHE A 136 2.47 -10.81 4.60
N ASN A 137 3.01 -11.89 5.17
CA ASN A 137 2.51 -13.24 4.97
C ASN A 137 1.12 -13.45 5.54
N ASP A 138 0.86 -12.95 6.75
CA ASP A 138 -0.36 -13.28 7.48
C ASP A 138 -1.45 -12.23 7.28
N TYR A 139 -1.09 -10.95 7.16
CA TYR A 139 -2.08 -9.86 7.22
C TYR A 139 -2.27 -9.12 5.89
N LEU A 140 -1.37 -9.23 4.90
CA LEU A 140 -1.46 -8.48 3.64
C LEU A 140 -1.59 -9.36 2.38
N LEU A 141 -0.61 -10.21 2.12
CA LEU A 141 -0.52 -11.04 0.92
C LEU A 141 -1.73 -11.98 0.69
N PRO A 142 -2.39 -12.54 1.72
CA PRO A 142 -3.52 -13.46 1.50
C PRO A 142 -4.67 -12.86 0.71
N TRP A 143 -4.85 -11.53 0.76
CA TRP A 143 -6.01 -10.87 0.14
C TRP A 143 -5.65 -9.72 -0.79
N CYS A 144 -4.42 -9.20 -0.75
CA CYS A 144 -4.01 -8.05 -1.55
C CYS A 144 -4.21 -8.26 -3.07
N GLY A 145 -3.95 -9.47 -3.58
CA GLY A 145 -4.14 -9.78 -5.00
C GLY A 145 -5.58 -9.60 -5.45
N ARG A 146 -6.54 -10.04 -4.63
CA ARG A 146 -7.98 -9.87 -4.89
C ARG A 146 -8.43 -8.43 -4.72
N PHE A 147 -7.89 -7.72 -3.74
CA PHE A 147 -8.12 -6.28 -3.58
C PHE A 147 -7.67 -5.50 -4.82
N LEU A 148 -6.41 -5.65 -5.23
CA LEU A 148 -5.82 -4.96 -6.38
C LEU A 148 -6.54 -5.32 -7.68
N GLY A 149 -6.92 -6.59 -7.87
CA GLY A 149 -7.72 -7.01 -9.03
C GLY A 149 -9.09 -6.34 -9.10
N LYS A 150 -9.77 -6.13 -7.96
CA LYS A 150 -11.01 -5.35 -7.90
C LYS A 150 -10.76 -3.87 -8.20
N VAL A 151 -9.69 -3.28 -7.67
CA VAL A 151 -9.32 -1.89 -8.00
C VAL A 151 -9.15 -1.73 -9.51
N GLU A 152 -8.41 -2.62 -10.17
CA GLU A 152 -8.24 -2.57 -11.63
C GLU A 152 -9.56 -2.69 -12.39
N ALA A 153 -10.46 -3.57 -11.95
CA ALA A 153 -11.74 -3.82 -12.61
C ALA A 153 -12.75 -2.68 -12.45
N HIS A 154 -12.72 -1.97 -11.32
CA HIS A 154 -13.70 -0.94 -10.99
C HIS A 154 -13.20 0.50 -11.15
N ALA A 155 -11.88 0.71 -11.28
CA ALA A 155 -11.32 2.04 -11.49
C ALA A 155 -11.79 2.63 -12.83
N THR A 156 -12.29 3.85 -12.75
CA THR A 156 -12.83 4.60 -13.88
C THR A 156 -11.76 5.50 -14.51
N SER A 157 -10.70 5.85 -13.76
CA SER A 157 -9.52 6.55 -14.26
C SER A 157 -8.37 5.58 -14.57
N GLY A 158 -7.35 6.05 -15.30
CA GLY A 158 -6.13 5.27 -15.54
C GLY A 158 -5.27 5.12 -14.28
N PHE A 159 -5.29 6.12 -13.40
CA PHE A 159 -4.34 6.22 -12.29
C PHE A 159 -4.43 5.03 -11.33
N TYR A 160 -5.61 4.70 -10.83
CA TYR A 160 -5.77 3.57 -9.89
C TYR A 160 -5.58 2.21 -10.55
N ARG A 161 -5.85 2.07 -11.86
CA ARG A 161 -5.50 0.85 -12.61
C ARG A 161 -3.98 0.66 -12.67
N THR A 162 -3.26 1.70 -13.05
CA THR A 162 -1.80 1.69 -13.13
C THR A 162 -1.17 1.51 -11.74
N LEU A 163 -1.70 2.19 -10.71
CA LEU A 163 -1.23 2.05 -9.33
C LEU A 163 -1.42 0.62 -8.81
N ALA A 164 -2.53 -0.04 -9.14
CA ALA A 164 -2.76 -1.41 -8.73
C ALA A 164 -1.76 -2.40 -9.34
N GLN A 165 -1.37 -2.21 -10.60
CA GLN A 165 -0.33 -2.98 -11.27
C GLN A 165 1.05 -2.73 -10.63
N LEU A 166 1.41 -1.45 -10.46
CA LEU A 166 2.65 -1.04 -9.80
C LEU A 166 2.78 -1.67 -8.41
N SER A 167 1.69 -1.65 -7.64
CA SER A 167 1.64 -2.19 -6.28
C SER A 167 1.78 -3.70 -6.26
N ARG A 168 1.19 -4.43 -7.21
CA ARG A 168 1.31 -5.89 -7.27
C ARG A 168 2.75 -6.31 -7.49
N GLU A 169 3.42 -5.69 -8.45
CA GLU A 169 4.82 -5.97 -8.75
C GLU A 169 5.74 -5.56 -7.59
N ALA A 170 5.50 -4.39 -6.97
CA ALA A 170 6.29 -3.95 -5.83
C ALA A 170 6.12 -4.84 -4.60
N LEU A 171 4.89 -5.29 -4.31
CA LEU A 171 4.63 -6.22 -3.21
C LEU A 171 5.30 -7.57 -3.42
N GLN A 172 5.30 -8.07 -4.66
CA GLN A 172 6.00 -9.31 -4.98
C GLN A 172 7.52 -9.15 -4.76
N ALA A 173 8.12 -8.09 -5.28
CA ALA A 173 9.55 -7.84 -5.12
C ALA A 173 9.95 -7.69 -3.64
N MET A 174 9.17 -6.93 -2.87
CA MET A 174 9.38 -6.79 -1.42
C MET A 174 9.27 -8.14 -0.70
N TRP A 175 8.29 -8.98 -1.05
CA TRP A 175 8.14 -10.29 -0.45
C TRP A 175 9.27 -11.25 -0.82
N ASP A 176 9.71 -11.24 -2.07
CA ASP A 176 10.83 -12.06 -2.52
C ASP A 176 12.10 -11.71 -1.73
N GLU A 177 12.39 -10.41 -1.53
CA GLU A 177 13.51 -9.95 -0.70
C GLU A 177 13.39 -10.40 0.77
N LEU A 178 12.23 -10.16 1.41
CA LEU A 178 11.98 -10.54 2.80
C LEU A 178 12.11 -12.07 3.01
N SER A 179 11.60 -12.86 2.07
CA SER A 179 11.58 -14.31 2.19
C SER A 179 12.91 -14.97 1.83
N GLU A 180 13.70 -14.40 0.92
CA GLU A 180 15.05 -14.88 0.62
C GLU A 180 16.00 -14.77 1.83
N ASP A 181 15.87 -13.72 2.63
CA ASP A 181 16.71 -13.53 3.82
C ASP A 181 16.41 -14.56 4.92
N THR A 182 15.20 -15.14 4.97
CA THR A 182 14.91 -16.26 5.88
C THR A 182 15.54 -17.59 5.49
N LEU A 183 15.99 -17.72 4.24
CA LEU A 183 16.63 -18.93 3.70
C LEU A 183 18.16 -18.86 3.77
N ARG A 184 18.74 -17.75 4.24
CA ARG A 184 20.18 -17.62 4.46
C ARG A 184 20.57 -18.27 5.81
N PRO A 185 21.47 -19.27 5.81
CA PRO A 185 21.81 -20.06 7.00
C PRO A 185 22.64 -19.30 8.04
#